data_AF-A0A378C982-F1
#
_entry.id   AF-A0A378C982-F1
#
_cell.length_a   1.000
_cell.length_b   1.000
_cell.length_c   1.000
_cell.angle_alpha   90.00
_cell.angle_beta   90.00
_cell.angle_gamma   90.00
#
_symmetry.space_group_name_H-M   'P 1'
#
loop_
_entity.id
_entity.type
_entity.pdbx_description
1 polymer ?
#
loop_
_entity_poly.entity_id
_entity_poly.type
_entity_poly.pdbx_seq_one_letter_code
_entity_poly.pdbx_strand_id
1 'polypeptide(L)'
;MSVTTENAPVQGQTTLQENRAGEGVYASLFEKINLAPASHLGDINDFLDDAALSEAPAAERLTAAMQVFMDRIRQSGQRVEKLDKTLIDHHIAELDFQISRQLDAVMHHQEFQQVESLWRGLKQLVDNTDYRQNVKTEILDVAKDDLRQDFEDAPELIQSGLYWHTYTAEYDTPGGEPIGSVISAYEFDASPQDVALLRNISRVSAAAHMPFIGAVGPPSS
;
A
#
# COMPACT_ATOMS: atom_id res chain seq x y z
N MET A 1 10.89 -85.29 -5.90
CA MET A 1 10.98 -84.19 -6.88
C MET A 1 10.62 -82.91 -6.14
N SER A 2 11.66 -82.24 -5.67
CA SER A 2 11.63 -81.03 -4.86
C SER A 2 11.61 -79.81 -5.77
N VAL A 3 10.71 -78.86 -5.55
CA VAL A 3 10.87 -77.48 -6.05
C VAL A 3 10.44 -76.53 -4.96
N THR A 4 11.43 -75.80 -4.49
CA THR A 4 11.42 -74.68 -3.56
C THR A 4 10.60 -73.51 -4.12
N THR A 5 9.79 -72.87 -3.29
CA THR A 5 9.39 -71.46 -3.49
C THR A 5 9.39 -70.79 -2.12
N GLU A 6 10.34 -69.88 -1.94
CA GLU A 6 10.49 -69.00 -0.78
C GLU A 6 9.27 -68.10 -0.65
N ASN A 7 8.71 -68.01 0.56
CA ASN A 7 7.84 -66.92 0.96
C ASN A 7 8.24 -66.51 2.38
N ALA A 8 9.19 -65.58 2.46
CA ALA A 8 9.57 -64.95 3.72
C ALA A 8 8.46 -63.96 4.16
N PRO A 9 7.98 -64.03 5.41
CA PRO A 9 7.13 -62.98 5.95
C PRO A 9 7.98 -61.74 6.28
N VAL A 10 7.59 -60.60 5.70
CA VAL A 10 8.14 -59.28 6.01
C VAL A 10 7.76 -58.92 7.46
N GLN A 11 8.68 -59.17 8.40
CA GLN A 11 8.61 -58.61 9.74
C GLN A 11 9.08 -57.15 9.69
N GLY A 12 8.14 -56.22 9.48
CA GLY A 12 8.39 -54.80 9.71
C GLY A 12 8.42 -54.51 11.21
N GLN A 13 9.58 -54.64 11.84
CA GLN A 13 9.83 -54.12 13.18
C GLN A 13 9.77 -52.59 13.14
N THR A 14 8.77 -51.99 13.78
CA THR A 14 8.76 -50.57 14.12
C THR A 14 9.72 -50.36 15.29
N THR A 15 11.00 -50.15 15.01
CA THR A 15 11.94 -49.65 16.00
C THR A 15 12.03 -48.13 15.89
N LEU A 16 11.44 -47.45 16.88
CA LEU A 16 11.76 -46.06 17.21
C LEU A 16 13.27 -46.01 17.49
N GLN A 17 14.05 -45.42 16.58
CA GLN A 17 15.43 -45.07 16.89
C GLN A 17 15.41 -43.86 17.83
N GLU A 18 15.76 -44.10 19.09
CA GLU A 18 16.18 -43.04 20.00
C GLU A 18 17.37 -42.31 19.36
N ASN A 19 17.15 -41.03 19.04
CA ASN A 19 18.18 -40.14 18.50
C ASN A 19 19.39 -40.10 19.43
N ARG A 20 20.56 -40.51 18.91
CA ARG A 20 21.84 -40.18 19.52
C ARG A 20 21.99 -38.66 19.58
N ALA A 21 22.30 -38.18 20.77
CA ALA A 21 22.56 -36.78 21.04
C ALA A 21 23.64 -36.22 20.10
N GLY A 22 23.30 -35.19 19.33
CA GLY A 22 24.27 -34.31 18.66
C GLY A 22 23.95 -33.87 17.25
N GLU A 23 23.27 -34.69 16.44
CA GLU A 23 22.92 -34.34 15.06
C GLU A 23 21.52 -33.73 15.04
N GLY A 24 21.47 -32.40 15.09
CA GLY A 24 20.22 -31.65 15.11
C GLY A 24 19.33 -32.04 13.93
N VAL A 25 18.01 -32.03 14.16
CA VAL A 25 16.94 -32.23 13.16
C VAL A 25 17.22 -31.48 11.84
N TYR A 26 17.93 -30.35 11.95
CA TYR A 26 18.54 -29.57 10.88
C TYR A 26 19.38 -30.38 9.88
N ALA A 27 20.40 -31.10 10.34
CA ALA A 27 21.32 -31.85 9.46
C ALA A 27 20.59 -32.99 8.72
N SER A 28 19.69 -33.69 9.41
CA SER A 28 18.91 -34.80 8.84
C SER A 28 17.90 -34.36 7.78
N LEU A 29 17.36 -33.13 7.89
CA LEU A 29 16.47 -32.56 6.87
C LEU A 29 17.22 -32.21 5.59
N PHE A 30 18.41 -31.58 5.71
CA PHE A 30 19.28 -31.22 4.59
C PHE A 30 19.81 -32.45 3.83
N GLU A 31 20.13 -33.51 4.57
CA GLU A 31 20.58 -34.78 3.98
C GLU A 31 19.47 -35.45 3.14
N LYS A 32 18.20 -35.36 3.57
CA LYS A 32 17.04 -35.89 2.82
C LYS A 32 16.73 -35.16 1.51
N ILE A 33 17.14 -33.90 1.39
CA ILE A 33 16.95 -33.07 0.19
C ILE A 33 18.23 -32.96 -0.65
N ASN A 34 19.26 -33.76 -0.31
CA ASN A 34 20.53 -33.83 -1.03
C ASN A 34 21.23 -32.47 -1.19
N LEU A 35 21.07 -31.58 -0.20
CA LEU A 35 21.72 -30.27 -0.15
C LEU A 35 22.59 -30.18 1.10
N ALA A 36 23.79 -29.62 0.97
CA ALA A 36 24.60 -29.29 2.14
C ALA A 36 24.06 -27.99 2.77
N PRO A 37 23.83 -27.93 4.09
CA PRO A 37 23.46 -26.69 4.76
C PRO A 37 24.58 -25.66 4.55
N ALA A 38 24.22 -24.39 4.30
CA ALA A 38 25.22 -23.35 4.12
C ALA A 38 26.05 -23.19 5.41
N SER A 39 27.36 -23.11 5.26
CA SER A 39 28.33 -23.07 6.37
C SER A 39 28.35 -21.71 7.09
N HIS A 40 27.78 -20.67 6.50
CA HIS A 40 27.62 -19.35 7.09
C HIS A 40 26.34 -18.70 6.52
N LEU A 41 25.52 -18.11 7.38
CA LEU A 41 24.41 -17.23 6.96
C LEU A 41 24.80 -15.79 7.25
N GLY A 42 24.57 -14.91 6.28
CA GLY A 42 24.61 -13.46 6.50
C GLY A 42 23.50 -12.99 7.44
N ASP A 43 23.35 -11.68 7.59
CA ASP A 43 22.18 -11.16 8.29
C ASP A 43 20.94 -11.50 7.45
N ILE A 44 19.86 -11.89 8.08
CA ILE A 44 18.64 -12.19 7.34
C ILE A 44 18.07 -10.95 6.63
N ASN A 45 18.44 -9.77 7.13
CA ASN A 45 18.14 -8.50 6.49
C ASN A 45 18.75 -8.37 5.09
N ASP A 46 19.80 -9.14 4.76
CA ASP A 46 20.41 -9.19 3.44
C ASP A 46 19.45 -9.77 2.38
N PHE A 47 18.41 -10.48 2.80
CA PHE A 47 17.37 -11.08 1.95
C PHE A 47 16.09 -10.23 1.82
N LEU A 48 16.07 -9.02 2.38
CA LEU A 48 14.93 -8.09 2.22
C LEU A 48 14.88 -7.46 0.82
N ASP A 49 16.00 -7.44 0.11
CA ASP A 49 16.08 -7.00 -1.29
C ASP A 49 15.77 -8.18 -2.23
N ASP A 50 14.75 -8.02 -3.06
CA ASP A 50 14.28 -9.02 -4.02
C ASP A 50 15.36 -9.39 -5.05
N ALA A 51 16.22 -8.43 -5.42
CA ALA A 51 17.36 -8.68 -6.31
C ALA A 51 18.43 -9.53 -5.62
N ALA A 52 18.77 -9.22 -4.37
CA ALA A 52 19.74 -9.99 -3.59
C ALA A 52 19.24 -11.42 -3.28
N LEU A 53 17.94 -11.57 -3.01
CA LEU A 53 17.30 -12.87 -2.82
C LEU A 53 17.25 -13.71 -4.10
N SER A 54 17.18 -13.10 -5.29
CA SER A 54 17.23 -13.85 -6.55
C SER A 54 18.62 -14.40 -6.85
N GLU A 55 19.66 -13.61 -6.59
CA GLU A 55 21.07 -13.93 -6.89
C GLU A 55 21.70 -14.92 -5.89
N ALA A 56 21.11 -15.09 -4.70
CA ALA A 56 21.66 -15.98 -3.68
C ALA A 56 21.56 -17.48 -4.04
N PRO A 57 22.59 -18.29 -3.73
CA PRO A 57 22.57 -19.74 -3.91
C PRO A 57 21.33 -20.38 -3.25
N ALA A 58 20.72 -21.36 -3.92
CA ALA A 58 19.51 -22.04 -3.41
C ALA A 58 19.72 -22.65 -2.01
N ALA A 59 20.93 -23.15 -1.73
CA ALA A 59 21.28 -23.68 -0.42
C ALA A 59 21.25 -22.62 0.68
N GLU A 60 21.79 -21.44 0.44
CA GLU A 60 21.79 -20.33 1.41
C GLU A 60 20.37 -19.84 1.70
N ARG A 61 19.54 -19.68 0.66
CA ARG A 61 18.14 -19.27 0.80
C ARG A 61 17.30 -20.26 1.61
N LEU A 62 17.46 -21.55 1.31
CA LEU A 62 16.75 -22.60 2.04
C LEU A 62 17.20 -22.67 3.51
N THR A 63 18.50 -22.51 3.74
CA THR A 63 19.13 -22.45 5.06
C THR A 63 18.57 -21.28 5.88
N ALA A 64 18.43 -20.10 5.28
CA ALA A 64 17.84 -18.92 5.90
C ALA A 64 16.35 -19.09 6.20
N ALA A 65 15.58 -19.56 5.21
CA ALA A 65 14.14 -19.81 5.36
C ALA A 65 13.86 -20.84 6.47
N MET A 66 14.62 -21.93 6.53
CA MET A 66 14.50 -22.93 7.60
C MET A 66 14.84 -22.36 8.97
N GLN A 67 15.83 -21.48 9.09
CA GLN A 67 16.13 -20.85 10.37
C GLN A 67 14.99 -19.95 10.87
N VAL A 68 14.44 -19.08 10.02
CA VAL A 68 13.27 -18.25 10.38
C VAL A 68 12.12 -19.11 10.83
N PHE A 69 11.84 -20.15 10.06
CA PHE A 69 10.72 -21.02 10.31
C PHE A 69 10.88 -21.76 11.65
N MET A 70 12.08 -22.29 11.93
CA MET A 70 12.37 -22.95 13.21
C MET A 70 12.30 -21.97 14.38
N ASP A 71 12.81 -20.74 14.23
CA ASP A 71 12.69 -19.71 15.26
C ASP A 71 11.24 -19.30 15.50
N ARG A 72 10.41 -19.26 14.45
CA ARG A 72 8.98 -18.97 14.58
C ARG A 72 8.22 -20.07 15.30
N ILE A 73 8.52 -21.35 15.01
CA ILE A 73 7.98 -22.49 15.77
C ILE A 73 8.42 -22.42 17.23
N ARG A 74 9.69 -22.08 17.50
CA ARG A 74 10.20 -21.96 18.87
C ARG A 74 9.47 -20.85 19.65
N GLN A 75 9.16 -19.73 18.99
CA GLN A 75 8.41 -18.62 19.58
C GLN A 75 6.93 -18.97 19.81
N SER A 76 6.30 -19.79 18.96
CA SER A 76 4.90 -20.19 19.13
C SER A 76 4.70 -21.21 20.26
N GLY A 77 5.77 -21.90 20.70
CA GLY A 77 5.71 -22.89 21.77
C GLY A 77 4.93 -24.17 21.42
N GLN A 78 4.51 -24.32 20.16
CA GLN A 78 3.76 -25.48 19.70
C GLN A 78 4.71 -26.68 19.50
N ARG A 79 4.30 -27.86 20.00
CA ARG A 79 4.99 -29.11 19.67
C ARG A 79 4.61 -29.51 18.25
N VAL A 80 5.55 -29.34 17.33
CA VAL A 80 5.41 -29.78 15.94
C VAL A 80 5.95 -31.20 15.81
N GLU A 81 5.06 -32.16 15.57
CA GLU A 81 5.45 -33.57 15.37
C GLU A 81 5.92 -33.86 13.94
N LYS A 82 5.45 -33.07 12.96
CA LYS A 82 5.83 -33.21 11.56
C LYS A 82 5.81 -31.85 10.85
N LEU A 83 6.86 -31.62 10.06
CA LEU A 83 6.89 -30.54 9.09
C LEU A 83 6.09 -30.99 7.86
N ASP A 84 4.89 -30.45 7.69
CA ASP A 84 4.06 -30.70 6.52
C ASP A 84 3.67 -29.38 5.84
N LYS A 85 3.14 -29.49 4.61
CA LYS A 85 2.69 -28.33 3.84
C LYS A 85 1.62 -27.54 4.59
N THR A 86 0.75 -28.21 5.35
CA THR A 86 -0.36 -27.56 6.05
C THR A 86 0.12 -26.62 7.15
N LEU A 87 1.17 -26.98 7.89
CA LEU A 87 1.79 -26.12 8.89
C LEU A 87 2.43 -24.87 8.25
N ILE A 88 3.08 -25.03 7.11
CA ILE A 88 3.67 -23.90 6.37
C ILE A 88 2.57 -22.95 5.87
N ASP A 89 1.55 -23.50 5.22
CA ASP A 89 0.40 -22.73 4.73
C ASP A 89 -0.32 -21.99 5.88
N HIS A 90 -0.41 -22.62 7.07
CA HIS A 90 -0.98 -21.98 8.27
C HIS A 90 -0.17 -20.77 8.73
N HIS A 91 1.16 -20.90 8.82
CA HIS A 91 2.02 -19.78 9.21
C HIS A 91 2.07 -18.66 8.15
N ILE A 92 2.00 -19.00 6.86
CA ILE A 92 1.84 -18.01 5.79
C ILE A 92 0.53 -17.24 5.98
N ALA A 93 -0.58 -17.94 6.20
CA ALA A 93 -1.87 -17.29 6.44
C ALA A 93 -1.86 -16.39 7.70
N GLU A 94 -1.13 -16.79 8.74
CA GLU A 94 -0.97 -15.96 9.94
C GLU A 94 -0.15 -14.69 9.66
N LEU A 95 0.93 -14.79 8.86
CA LEU A 95 1.70 -13.63 8.41
C LEU A 95 0.87 -12.71 7.52
N ASP A 96 0.16 -13.27 6.54
CA ASP A 96 -0.74 -12.52 5.65
C ASP A 96 -1.81 -11.79 6.46
N PHE A 97 -2.35 -12.42 7.51
CA PHE A 97 -3.29 -11.79 8.41
C PHE A 97 -2.66 -10.63 9.19
N GLN A 98 -1.44 -10.79 9.70
CA GLN A 98 -0.73 -9.71 10.41
C GLN A 98 -0.42 -8.53 9.48
N ILE A 99 0.08 -8.80 8.28
CA ILE A 99 0.37 -7.78 7.25
C ILE A 99 -0.92 -7.09 6.84
N SER A 100 -1.97 -7.86 6.54
CA SER A 100 -3.27 -7.33 6.15
C SER A 100 -3.83 -6.41 7.23
N ARG A 101 -3.77 -6.80 8.52
CA ARG A 101 -4.21 -5.92 9.62
C ARG A 101 -3.43 -4.63 9.71
N GLN A 102 -2.12 -4.68 9.50
CA GLN A 102 -1.29 -3.47 9.54
C GLN A 102 -1.59 -2.56 8.34
N LEU A 103 -1.72 -3.14 7.15
CA LEU A 103 -2.10 -2.41 5.94
C LEU A 103 -3.49 -1.81 6.11
N ASP A 104 -4.44 -2.56 6.64
CA ASP A 104 -5.81 -2.12 6.90
C ASP A 104 -5.83 -0.91 7.83
N ALA A 105 -5.02 -0.90 8.88
CA ALA A 105 -4.88 0.24 9.79
C ALA A 105 -4.31 1.49 9.10
N VAL A 106 -3.37 1.32 8.18
CA VAL A 106 -2.78 2.43 7.40
C VAL A 106 -3.78 2.96 6.37
N MET A 107 -4.41 2.06 5.60
CA MET A 107 -5.36 2.39 4.54
C MET A 107 -6.65 2.99 5.07
N HIS A 108 -7.05 2.64 6.29
CA HIS A 108 -8.22 3.22 6.97
C HIS A 108 -7.88 4.42 7.86
N HIS A 109 -6.64 4.90 7.83
CA HIS A 109 -6.29 6.14 8.49
C HIS A 109 -6.97 7.33 7.80
N GLN A 110 -7.63 8.19 8.57
CA GLN A 110 -8.45 9.28 8.04
C GLN A 110 -7.65 10.21 7.09
N GLU A 111 -6.44 10.60 7.48
CA GLU A 111 -5.58 11.46 6.66
C GLU A 111 -5.17 10.77 5.34
N PHE A 112 -4.92 9.46 5.38
CA PHE A 112 -4.57 8.71 4.17
C PHE A 112 -5.77 8.63 3.23
N GLN A 113 -6.95 8.31 3.76
CA GLN A 113 -8.18 8.24 2.96
C GLN A 113 -8.56 9.57 2.34
N GLN A 114 -8.35 10.69 3.04
CA GLN A 114 -8.59 12.03 2.50
C GLN A 114 -7.71 12.28 1.26
N VAL A 115 -6.40 12.08 1.39
CA VAL A 115 -5.45 12.27 0.28
C VAL A 115 -5.71 11.27 -0.85
N GLU A 116 -5.94 10.00 -0.52
CA GLU A 116 -6.25 8.95 -1.49
C GLU A 116 -7.52 9.28 -2.27
N SER A 117 -8.60 9.69 -1.59
CA SER A 117 -9.87 10.02 -2.23
C SER A 117 -9.73 11.19 -3.22
N LEU A 118 -8.95 12.22 -2.85
CA LEU A 118 -8.65 13.37 -3.70
C LEU A 118 -7.91 12.93 -4.97
N TRP A 119 -6.82 12.19 -4.83
CA TRP A 119 -6.02 11.75 -5.97
C TRP A 119 -6.73 10.72 -6.85
N ARG A 120 -7.51 9.82 -6.26
CA ARG A 120 -8.34 8.87 -7.03
C ARG A 120 -9.45 9.59 -7.79
N GLY A 121 -10.07 10.61 -7.19
CA GLY A 121 -11.03 11.48 -7.86
C GLY A 121 -10.42 12.23 -9.05
N LEU A 122 -9.25 12.85 -8.85
CA LEU A 122 -8.51 13.51 -9.93
C LEU A 122 -8.10 12.53 -11.03
N LYS A 123 -7.61 11.34 -10.66
CA LYS A 123 -7.27 10.28 -11.62
C LYS A 123 -8.49 9.87 -12.45
N GLN A 124 -9.65 9.71 -11.82
CA GLN A 124 -10.90 9.42 -12.50
C GLN A 124 -11.31 10.55 -13.46
N LEU A 125 -11.13 11.83 -13.09
CA LEU A 125 -11.40 12.97 -13.96
C LEU A 125 -10.49 12.93 -15.21
N VAL A 126 -9.19 12.72 -14.99
CA VAL A 126 -8.20 12.65 -16.08
C VAL A 126 -8.49 11.47 -17.00
N ASP A 127 -8.77 10.29 -16.47
CA ASP A 127 -9.00 9.08 -17.28
C ASP A 127 -10.29 9.13 -18.10
N ASN A 128 -11.29 9.89 -17.65
CA ASN A 128 -12.55 10.05 -18.36
C ASN A 128 -12.56 11.26 -19.32
N THR A 129 -11.47 12.03 -19.40
CA THR A 129 -11.38 13.21 -20.26
C THR A 129 -10.62 12.91 -21.56
N ASP A 130 -11.24 13.17 -22.71
CA ASP A 130 -10.57 13.04 -24.01
C ASP A 130 -9.76 14.29 -24.36
N TYR A 131 -8.49 14.31 -23.95
CA TYR A 131 -7.56 15.42 -24.22
C TYR A 131 -7.28 15.66 -25.71
N ARG A 132 -7.69 14.76 -26.62
CA ARG A 132 -7.60 15.02 -28.08
C ARG A 132 -8.59 16.09 -28.55
N GLN A 133 -9.59 16.41 -27.74
CA GLN A 133 -10.62 17.41 -28.05
C GLN A 133 -10.26 18.81 -27.57
N ASN A 134 -8.97 19.13 -27.48
CA ASN A 134 -8.46 20.43 -27.03
C ASN A 134 -8.96 20.83 -25.62
N VAL A 135 -8.98 19.85 -24.71
CA VAL A 135 -9.24 20.08 -23.28
C VAL A 135 -7.92 20.18 -22.56
N LYS A 136 -7.82 21.10 -21.61
CA LYS A 136 -6.68 21.23 -20.69
C LYS A 136 -7.20 21.20 -19.27
N THR A 137 -6.42 20.60 -18.38
CA THR A 137 -6.72 20.51 -16.95
C THR A 137 -5.53 21.04 -16.19
N GLU A 138 -5.76 22.04 -15.36
CA GLU A 138 -4.76 22.64 -14.49
C GLU A 138 -5.08 22.27 -13.05
N ILE A 139 -4.04 22.06 -12.26
CA ILE A 139 -4.15 21.65 -10.86
C ILE A 139 -3.55 22.76 -10.02
N LEU A 140 -4.36 23.29 -9.11
CA LEU A 140 -3.96 24.26 -8.11
C LEU A 140 -4.08 23.60 -6.74
N ASP A 141 -2.94 23.37 -6.08
CA ASP A 141 -2.88 22.81 -4.74
C ASP A 141 -2.99 23.92 -3.70
N VAL A 142 -4.15 24.00 -3.04
CA VAL A 142 -4.46 24.99 -2.01
C VAL A 142 -5.36 24.33 -0.96
N ALA A 143 -5.05 24.49 0.32
CA ALA A 143 -5.95 24.08 1.39
C ALA A 143 -7.14 25.05 1.49
N LYS A 144 -8.32 24.55 1.88
CA LYS A 144 -9.53 25.37 2.01
C LYS A 144 -9.33 26.55 2.97
N ASP A 145 -8.63 26.31 4.08
CA ASP A 145 -8.32 27.34 5.07
C ASP A 145 -7.34 28.39 4.53
N ASP A 146 -6.36 27.99 3.71
CA ASP A 146 -5.41 28.91 3.08
C ASP A 146 -6.12 29.79 2.05
N LEU A 147 -7.05 29.23 1.26
CA LEU A 147 -7.87 30.01 0.34
C LEU A 147 -8.75 31.02 1.09
N ARG A 148 -9.31 30.63 2.25
CA ARG A 148 -10.06 31.55 3.10
C ARG A 148 -9.17 32.67 3.61
N GLN A 149 -7.99 32.32 4.12
CA GLN A 149 -7.03 33.28 4.65
C GLN A 149 -6.58 34.27 3.57
N ASP A 150 -6.32 33.81 2.35
CA ASP A 150 -5.98 34.66 1.20
C ASP A 150 -7.06 35.73 0.93
N PHE A 151 -8.35 35.36 1.01
CA PHE A 151 -9.44 36.33 0.86
C PHE A 151 -9.58 37.29 2.04
N GLU A 152 -9.19 36.89 3.24
CA GLU A 152 -9.23 37.75 4.43
C GLU A 152 -8.05 38.74 4.45
N ASP A 153 -6.88 38.30 4.00
CA ASP A 153 -5.66 39.11 3.93
C ASP A 153 -5.68 40.10 2.75
N ALA A 154 -6.37 39.77 1.67
CA ALA A 154 -6.52 40.64 0.51
C ALA A 154 -7.42 41.84 0.81
N PRO A 155 -6.92 43.10 0.72
CA PRO A 155 -7.74 44.30 0.96
C PRO A 155 -8.93 44.42 -0.01
N GLU A 156 -8.74 43.94 -1.24
CA GLU A 156 -9.73 43.91 -2.30
C GLU A 156 -9.68 42.55 -3.00
N LEU A 157 -10.83 42.08 -3.49
CA LEU A 157 -10.94 40.78 -4.16
C LEU A 157 -9.99 40.63 -5.34
N ILE A 158 -9.75 41.70 -6.09
CA ILE A 158 -8.86 41.70 -7.26
C ILE A 158 -7.38 41.45 -6.92
N GLN A 159 -7.03 41.55 -5.64
CA GLN A 159 -5.69 41.34 -5.12
C GLN A 159 -5.50 39.94 -4.52
N SER A 160 -6.55 39.11 -4.52
CA SER A 160 -6.48 37.74 -3.98
C SER A 160 -5.76 36.80 -4.96
N GLY A 161 -5.13 35.75 -4.42
CA GLY A 161 -4.40 34.76 -5.21
C GLY A 161 -5.29 34.06 -6.24
N LEU A 162 -6.52 33.67 -5.86
CA LEU A 162 -7.45 33.03 -6.80
C LEU A 162 -7.81 33.95 -7.98
N TYR A 163 -8.02 35.25 -7.72
CA TYR A 163 -8.28 36.22 -8.78
C TYR A 163 -7.08 36.34 -9.72
N TRP A 164 -5.86 36.37 -9.17
CA TRP A 164 -4.65 36.41 -9.98
C TRP A 164 -4.54 35.21 -10.91
N HIS A 165 -4.69 33.99 -10.38
CA HIS A 165 -4.56 32.75 -11.16
C HIS A 165 -5.61 32.63 -12.27
N THR A 166 -6.84 33.06 -12.01
CA THR A 166 -7.96 32.79 -12.91
C THR A 166 -8.31 33.93 -13.84
N TYR A 167 -8.17 35.18 -13.37
CA TYR A 167 -8.47 36.37 -14.15
C TYR A 167 -7.19 36.99 -14.72
N THR A 168 -6.23 37.36 -13.87
CA THR A 168 -5.07 38.15 -14.33
C THR A 168 -4.13 37.34 -15.21
N ALA A 169 -3.76 36.13 -14.79
CA ALA A 169 -2.80 35.29 -15.50
C ALA A 169 -3.36 34.75 -16.84
N GLU A 170 -4.67 34.47 -16.88
CA GLU A 170 -5.29 33.81 -18.04
C GLU A 170 -6.25 34.71 -18.81
N TYR A 171 -7.30 35.23 -18.16
CA TYR A 171 -8.38 35.96 -18.84
C TYR A 171 -7.94 37.34 -19.39
N ASP A 172 -7.15 38.10 -18.63
CA ASP A 172 -6.71 39.46 -18.96
C ASP A 172 -5.31 39.49 -19.61
N THR A 173 -4.73 38.32 -19.91
CA THR A 173 -3.41 38.21 -20.53
C THR A 173 -3.53 37.93 -22.03
N PRO A 174 -2.91 38.75 -22.92
CA PRO A 174 -2.91 38.49 -24.34
C PRO A 174 -2.28 37.12 -24.69
N GLY A 175 -3.08 36.23 -25.27
CA GLY A 175 -2.66 34.87 -25.61
C GLY A 175 -2.74 33.86 -24.46
N GLY A 176 -3.34 34.24 -23.32
CA GLY A 176 -3.70 33.32 -22.25
C GLY A 176 -4.85 32.37 -22.63
N GLU A 177 -5.09 31.37 -21.80
CA GLU A 177 -6.12 30.36 -22.00
C GLU A 177 -7.14 30.42 -20.87
N PRO A 178 -8.25 31.17 -21.03
CA PRO A 178 -9.21 31.40 -19.97
C PRO A 178 -9.72 30.10 -19.32
N ILE A 179 -9.74 30.08 -18.00
CA ILE A 179 -10.24 28.93 -17.23
C ILE A 179 -11.75 28.78 -17.46
N GLY A 180 -12.16 27.66 -18.04
CA GLY A 180 -13.57 27.41 -18.37
C GLY A 180 -14.46 27.08 -17.17
N SER A 181 -13.91 26.43 -16.14
CA SER A 181 -14.60 26.09 -14.89
C SER A 181 -13.59 25.73 -13.81
N VAL A 182 -13.88 26.06 -12.55
CA VAL A 182 -13.10 25.57 -11.41
C VAL A 182 -13.85 24.44 -10.73
N ILE A 183 -13.17 23.31 -10.57
CA ILE A 183 -13.66 22.15 -9.83
C ILE A 183 -12.90 22.11 -8.52
N SER A 184 -13.62 22.27 -7.41
CA SER A 184 -13.04 22.14 -6.08
C SER A 184 -13.24 20.75 -5.52
N ALA A 185 -12.25 20.30 -4.75
CA ALA A 185 -12.35 19.09 -3.94
C ALA A 185 -12.76 19.40 -2.49
N TYR A 186 -13.31 20.59 -2.25
CA TYR A 186 -13.77 21.01 -0.93
C TYR A 186 -15.22 20.60 -0.72
N GLU A 187 -15.52 20.26 0.53
CA GLU A 187 -16.89 20.14 1.01
C GLU A 187 -17.29 21.42 1.73
N PHE A 188 -18.46 21.96 1.40
CA PHE A 188 -19.02 23.17 2.02
C PHE A 188 -20.20 22.81 2.92
N ASP A 189 -20.32 23.49 4.06
CA ASP A 189 -21.47 23.43 4.95
C ASP A 189 -22.20 24.77 5.04
N ALA A 190 -23.19 24.86 5.94
CA ALA A 190 -23.98 26.08 6.16
C ALA A 190 -23.33 27.04 7.17
N SER A 191 -22.07 26.83 7.55
CA SER A 191 -21.37 27.70 8.49
C SER A 191 -21.16 29.10 7.90
N PRO A 192 -21.10 30.15 8.75
CA PRO A 192 -20.83 31.50 8.28
C PRO A 192 -19.51 31.62 7.50
N GLN A 193 -18.51 30.82 7.86
CA GLN A 193 -17.19 30.81 7.21
C GLN A 193 -17.29 30.29 5.78
N ASP A 194 -17.97 29.16 5.57
CA ASP A 194 -18.14 28.57 4.24
C ASP A 194 -19.03 29.44 3.34
N VAL A 195 -20.09 30.03 3.89
CA VAL A 195 -20.95 30.97 3.15
C VAL A 195 -20.17 32.22 2.76
N ALA A 196 -19.28 32.74 3.61
CA ALA A 196 -18.42 33.87 3.28
C ALA A 196 -17.41 33.52 2.18
N LEU A 197 -16.76 32.36 2.29
CA LEU A 197 -15.82 31.85 1.29
C LEU A 197 -16.51 31.68 -0.07
N LEU A 198 -17.66 31.01 -0.13
CA LEU A 198 -18.45 30.85 -1.36
C LEU A 198 -18.88 32.19 -1.96
N ARG A 199 -19.17 33.20 -1.13
CA ARG A 199 -19.50 34.55 -1.61
C ARG A 199 -18.31 35.22 -2.29
N ASN A 200 -17.11 35.07 -1.74
CA ASN A 200 -15.90 35.62 -2.35
C ASN A 200 -15.55 34.88 -3.66
N ILE A 201 -15.58 33.54 -3.64
CA ILE A 201 -15.38 32.72 -4.84
C ILE A 201 -16.39 33.09 -5.93
N SER A 202 -17.67 33.24 -5.58
CA SER A 202 -18.73 33.63 -6.53
C SER A 202 -18.44 34.96 -7.23
N ARG A 203 -17.83 35.93 -6.55
CA ARG A 203 -17.45 37.21 -7.15
C ARG A 203 -16.27 37.05 -8.11
N VAL A 204 -15.28 36.22 -7.78
CA VAL A 204 -14.16 35.90 -8.68
C VAL A 204 -14.67 35.18 -9.93
N SER A 205 -15.48 34.14 -9.73
CA SER A 205 -16.16 33.40 -10.80
C SER A 205 -16.97 34.29 -11.72
N ALA A 206 -17.70 35.27 -11.16
CA ALA A 206 -18.47 36.22 -11.95
C ALA A 206 -17.58 37.17 -12.77
N ALA A 207 -16.43 37.59 -12.24
CA ALA A 207 -15.47 38.43 -12.95
C ALA A 207 -14.77 37.69 -14.09
N ALA A 208 -14.36 36.43 -13.87
CA ALA A 208 -13.67 35.60 -14.86
C ALA A 208 -14.61 34.79 -15.78
N HIS A 209 -15.93 34.95 -15.66
CA HIS A 209 -16.93 34.17 -16.39
C HIS A 209 -16.78 32.64 -16.26
N MET A 210 -16.39 32.20 -15.07
CA MET A 210 -15.93 30.84 -14.82
C MET A 210 -16.73 30.24 -13.66
N PRO A 211 -17.66 29.30 -13.92
CA PRO A 211 -18.44 28.67 -12.86
C PRO A 211 -17.54 27.88 -11.90
N PHE A 212 -17.86 27.98 -10.61
CA PHE A 212 -17.26 27.19 -9.56
C PHE A 212 -18.16 26.01 -9.20
N ILE A 213 -17.59 24.81 -9.18
CA ILE A 213 -18.26 23.56 -8.83
C ILE A 213 -17.60 23.02 -7.57
N GLY A 214 -18.40 22.74 -6.54
CA GLY A 214 -17.96 22.15 -5.29
C GLY A 214 -19.00 21.22 -4.70
N ALA A 215 -18.62 20.49 -3.66
CA ALA A 215 -19.50 19.55 -2.98
C ALA A 215 -20.11 20.18 -1.71
N VAL A 216 -21.31 19.75 -1.35
CA VAL A 216 -21.92 20.08 -0.06
C VAL A 216 -21.70 18.88 0.87
N GLY A 217 -21.03 19.12 1.98
CA GLY A 217 -20.75 18.09 2.99
C GLY A 217 -21.89 17.97 4.01
N PRO A 218 -21.88 16.93 4.84
CA PRO A 218 -22.73 16.88 6.03
C PRO A 218 -22.37 18.07 6.95
N PRO A 219 -23.35 18.62 7.71
CA PRO A 219 -23.06 19.70 8.64
C PRO A 219 -22.01 19.25 9.66
N SER A 220 -20.99 20.07 9.86
CA SER A 220 -20.02 19.88 10.93
C SER A 220 -20.77 19.77 12.27
N SER A 221 -20.46 18.72 13.05
CA SER A 221 -21.16 18.40 14.31
C SER A 221 -20.68 19.29 15.45
#